data_AF-A0A9E5FX55-F1
#
_entry.id   AF-A0A9E5FX55-F1
#
_cell.length_a   1.000
_cell.length_b   1.000
_cell.length_c   1.000
_cell.angle_alpha   90.00
_cell.angle_beta   90.00
_cell.angle_gamma   90.00
#
_symmetry.space_group_name_H-M   'P 1'
#
loop_
_entity.id
_entity.type
_entity.pdbx_description
1 polymer ?
#
loop_
_entity_poly.entity_id
_entity_poly.type
_entity_poly.pdbx_seq_one_letter_code
_entity_poly.pdbx_strand_id
1 'polypeptide(L)'
;MFNRICLLFTLIFASAYAENKEKEVRFKANFKVLSFNPDIQDLGYLEEKELRFVNINQDIISSDFLYFGKPEIEFVKIITPKPPPSELELSVETRQNAEKKLEQISDQYNKLNLQLRKINESIGNQERQPNSSELLIINEINNSMQLLAEKISKAETELANAHGNYLRNLEKAPKIETNKKKDNLKKENIPPPYEPLAKFTIPVSGGNYILIFNKTPNGVTISPLNDAPGVFPFGSYQFINLTGTTVELRFGSKVIPLNPNGRTVFKPETANGEYLEGEFWTKVDDEFKLGYKFR
;
A
#
# COMPACT_ATOMS: atom_id res chain seq x y z
N MET A 1 -20.47 -29.08 -78.85
CA MET A 1 -21.78 -28.72 -78.29
C MET A 1 -21.84 -29.23 -76.85
N PHE A 2 -21.72 -28.32 -75.88
CA PHE A 2 -21.79 -28.64 -74.45
C PHE A 2 -23.26 -28.67 -74.02
N ASN A 3 -23.76 -29.83 -73.60
CA ASN A 3 -25.04 -29.92 -72.88
C ASN A 3 -24.77 -29.82 -71.38
N ARG A 4 -25.18 -28.68 -70.81
CA ARG A 4 -25.26 -28.44 -69.36
C ARG A 4 -26.55 -29.07 -68.83
N ILE A 5 -26.44 -30.06 -67.96
CA ILE A 5 -27.56 -30.52 -67.14
C ILE A 5 -27.38 -29.90 -65.76
N CYS A 6 -28.25 -28.93 -65.46
CA CYS A 6 -28.43 -28.34 -64.13
C CYS A 6 -29.02 -29.38 -63.19
N LEU A 7 -28.31 -29.70 -62.11
CA LEU A 7 -28.87 -30.42 -60.97
C LEU A 7 -29.28 -29.36 -59.93
N LEU A 8 -30.58 -29.07 -59.85
CA LEU A 8 -31.16 -28.23 -58.80
C LEU A 8 -31.10 -29.00 -57.47
N PHE A 9 -30.22 -28.57 -56.57
CA PHE A 9 -30.26 -28.98 -55.16
C PHE A 9 -31.27 -28.10 -54.43
N THR A 10 -32.38 -28.69 -53.98
CA THR A 10 -33.33 -28.05 -53.08
C THR A 10 -32.70 -27.95 -51.69
N LEU A 11 -32.27 -26.74 -51.31
CA LEU A 11 -31.89 -26.41 -49.94
C LEU A 11 -33.14 -26.45 -49.04
N ILE A 12 -33.26 -27.52 -48.25
CA ILE A 12 -34.14 -27.52 -47.08
C ILE A 12 -33.43 -26.70 -46.00
N PHE A 13 -33.89 -25.47 -45.78
CA PHE A 13 -33.53 -24.66 -44.62
C PHE A 13 -34.14 -25.29 -43.37
N ALA A 14 -33.41 -26.20 -42.73
CA ALA A 14 -33.60 -26.46 -41.31
C ALA A 14 -32.87 -25.36 -40.55
N SER A 15 -33.60 -24.33 -40.12
CA SER A 15 -33.15 -23.30 -39.20
C SER A 15 -32.90 -23.93 -37.83
N ALA A 16 -31.74 -24.56 -37.66
CA ALA A 16 -31.16 -24.78 -36.36
C ALA A 16 -30.80 -23.41 -35.79
N TYR A 17 -31.68 -22.86 -34.94
CA TYR A 17 -31.28 -21.86 -33.97
C TYR A 17 -30.31 -22.54 -33.00
N ALA A 18 -29.05 -22.63 -33.39
CA ALA A 18 -27.96 -22.79 -32.45
C ALA A 18 -27.90 -21.47 -31.68
N GLU A 19 -28.33 -21.52 -30.42
CA GLU A 19 -28.05 -20.51 -29.41
C GLU A 19 -26.53 -20.31 -29.41
N ASN A 20 -26.09 -19.28 -30.13
CA ASN A 20 -24.69 -18.90 -30.25
C ASN A 20 -24.31 -18.27 -28.91
N LYS A 21 -24.07 -19.12 -27.89
CA LYS A 21 -23.28 -18.72 -26.74
C LYS A 21 -21.93 -18.37 -27.31
N GLU A 22 -21.68 -17.08 -27.54
CA GLU A 22 -20.35 -16.55 -27.75
C GLU A 22 -19.45 -17.24 -26.74
N LYS A 23 -18.51 -18.06 -27.22
CA LYS A 23 -17.47 -18.60 -26.36
C LYS A 23 -16.72 -17.37 -25.84
N GLU A 24 -17.02 -16.94 -24.62
CA GLU A 24 -16.25 -15.91 -23.95
C GLU A 24 -14.77 -16.29 -24.06
N VAL A 25 -13.99 -15.45 -24.73
CA VAL A 25 -12.57 -15.71 -24.94
C VAL A 25 -11.89 -15.62 -23.59
N ARG A 26 -11.44 -16.76 -23.07
CA ARG A 26 -10.77 -16.86 -21.78
C ARG A 26 -9.26 -16.75 -21.97
N PHE A 27 -8.65 -15.93 -21.13
CA PHE A 27 -7.22 -15.68 -21.12
C PHE A 27 -6.59 -16.42 -19.95
N LYS A 28 -5.41 -16.99 -20.20
CA LYS A 28 -4.59 -17.65 -19.19
C LYS A 28 -3.29 -16.88 -19.04
N ALA A 29 -2.94 -16.54 -17.81
CA ALA A 29 -1.65 -15.95 -17.48
C ALA A 29 -1.13 -16.52 -16.17
N ASN A 30 0.19 -16.70 -16.06
CA ASN A 30 0.84 -16.81 -14.76
C ASN A 30 1.43 -15.46 -14.42
N PHE A 31 1.34 -15.05 -13.17
CA PHE A 31 1.99 -13.84 -12.74
C PHE A 31 2.53 -13.92 -11.33
N LYS A 32 3.60 -13.18 -11.06
CA LYS A 32 4.09 -12.84 -9.72
C LYS A 32 3.85 -11.36 -9.50
N VAL A 33 3.79 -10.92 -8.25
CA VAL A 33 3.63 -9.52 -7.89
C VAL A 33 4.83 -9.03 -7.08
N LEU A 34 5.17 -7.77 -7.25
CA LEU A 34 6.27 -7.09 -6.56
C LEU A 34 5.86 -5.64 -6.28
N SER A 35 6.27 -5.10 -5.14
CA SER A 35 6.24 -3.65 -4.90
C SER A 35 7.52 -3.20 -4.21
N PHE A 36 8.04 -2.04 -4.64
CA PHE A 36 9.12 -1.32 -3.96
C PHE A 36 8.57 -0.27 -2.98
N ASN A 37 7.25 -0.18 -2.86
CA ASN A 37 6.56 0.67 -1.88
C ASN A 37 6.23 -0.15 -0.62
N PRO A 38 5.80 0.49 0.49
CA PRO A 38 5.38 -0.22 1.69
C PRO A 38 4.31 -1.27 1.38
N ASP A 39 4.25 -2.30 2.24
CA ASP A 39 3.35 -3.44 2.10
C ASP A 39 1.93 -3.06 1.64
N ILE A 40 1.45 -3.78 0.63
CA ILE A 40 0.08 -3.67 0.14
C ILE A 40 -0.70 -4.86 0.72
N GLN A 41 -1.32 -4.60 1.87
CA GLN A 41 -2.21 -5.54 2.56
C GLN A 41 -3.64 -5.41 2.05
N ASP A 42 -4.47 -6.43 2.32
CA ASP A 42 -5.88 -6.48 1.94
C ASP A 42 -6.10 -6.32 0.42
N LEU A 43 -5.14 -6.76 -0.39
CA LEU A 43 -5.26 -6.76 -1.84
C LEU A 43 -5.89 -8.06 -2.31
N GLY A 44 -6.66 -7.98 -3.40
CA GLY A 44 -7.12 -9.15 -4.13
C GLY A 44 -7.25 -8.87 -5.62
N TYR A 45 -7.52 -9.92 -6.38
CA TYR A 45 -7.92 -9.81 -7.78
C TYR A 45 -9.20 -10.58 -8.04
N LEU A 46 -9.96 -10.12 -9.03
CA LEU A 46 -11.20 -10.76 -9.46
C LEU A 46 -10.90 -11.80 -10.54
N GLU A 47 -11.17 -13.07 -10.23
CA GLU A 47 -11.16 -14.18 -11.17
C GLU A 47 -12.61 -14.57 -11.46
N GLU A 48 -13.13 -14.10 -12.60
CA GLU A 48 -14.55 -14.17 -12.97
C GLU A 48 -15.49 -13.50 -11.95
N LYS A 49 -15.93 -14.25 -10.92
CA LYS A 49 -16.78 -13.79 -9.80
C LYS A 49 -16.17 -14.11 -8.43
N GLU A 50 -15.01 -14.73 -8.39
CA GLU A 50 -14.31 -15.09 -7.17
C GLU A 50 -13.25 -14.05 -6.84
N LEU A 51 -13.21 -13.62 -5.58
CA LEU A 51 -12.16 -12.76 -5.06
C LEU A 51 -10.99 -13.63 -4.57
N ARG A 52 -9.83 -13.47 -5.17
CA ARG A 52 -8.58 -14.12 -4.77
C ARG A 52 -7.72 -13.14 -3.99
N PHE A 53 -7.28 -13.53 -2.80
CA PHE A 53 -6.47 -12.70 -1.93
C PHE A 53 -4.99 -12.73 -2.34
N VAL A 54 -4.34 -11.57 -2.32
CA VAL A 54 -2.93 -11.39 -2.62
C VAL A 54 -2.37 -10.39 -1.63
N ASN A 55 -1.36 -10.77 -0.85
CA ASN A 55 -0.60 -9.82 -0.04
C ASN A 55 0.74 -9.54 -0.73
N ILE A 56 1.11 -8.26 -0.82
CA ILE A 56 2.39 -7.85 -1.39
C ILE A 56 3.25 -7.28 -0.27
N ASN A 57 4.32 -7.99 0.05
CA ASN A 57 5.34 -7.51 0.97
C ASN A 57 6.31 -6.60 0.21
N GLN A 58 6.80 -5.55 0.88
CA GLN A 58 7.79 -4.65 0.33
C GLN A 58 9.06 -5.41 -0.08
N ASP A 59 9.58 -5.10 -1.27
CA ASP A 59 10.85 -5.59 -1.81
C ASP A 59 10.93 -7.12 -2.00
N ILE A 60 9.79 -7.83 -1.96
CA ILE A 60 9.72 -9.29 -2.07
C ILE A 60 8.80 -9.67 -3.24
N ILE A 61 9.32 -10.51 -4.13
CA ILE A 61 8.53 -11.14 -5.20
C ILE A 61 7.64 -12.23 -4.60
N SER A 62 6.35 -12.23 -4.97
CA SER A 62 5.40 -13.25 -4.51
C SER A 62 5.63 -14.64 -5.12
N SER A 63 4.89 -15.62 -4.61
CA SER A 63 4.66 -16.88 -5.32
C SER A 63 3.93 -16.65 -6.66
N ASP A 64 3.98 -17.65 -7.54
CA ASP A 64 3.22 -17.67 -8.78
C ASP A 64 1.70 -17.74 -8.52
N PHE A 65 0.96 -16.89 -9.22
CA PHE A 65 -0.49 -16.92 -9.32
C PHE A 65 -0.89 -17.35 -10.72
N LEU A 66 -1.81 -18.31 -10.81
CA LEU A 66 -2.45 -18.69 -12.06
C LEU A 66 -3.78 -17.94 -12.19
N TYR A 67 -3.96 -17.26 -13.33
CA TYR A 67 -5.19 -16.58 -13.68
C TYR A 67 -5.88 -17.26 -14.85
N PHE A 68 -7.20 -17.44 -14.73
CA PHE A 68 -8.05 -17.84 -15.84
C PHE A 68 -9.34 -17.01 -15.87
N GLY A 69 -9.52 -16.19 -16.91
CA GLY A 69 -10.70 -15.32 -16.96
C GLY A 69 -10.70 -14.32 -18.11
N LYS A 70 -11.20 -13.13 -17.82
CA LYS A 70 -11.29 -12.01 -18.78
C LYS A 70 -9.89 -11.50 -19.13
N PRO A 71 -9.71 -10.81 -20.27
CA PRO A 71 -8.42 -10.24 -20.62
C PRO A 71 -7.89 -9.23 -19.59
N GLU A 72 -8.76 -8.59 -18.80
CA GLU A 72 -8.37 -7.60 -17.81
C GLU A 72 -8.44 -8.20 -16.40
N ILE A 73 -7.29 -8.33 -15.74
CA ILE A 73 -7.19 -8.65 -14.32
C ILE A 73 -7.45 -7.36 -13.55
N GLU A 74 -8.55 -7.33 -12.82
CA GLU A 74 -8.91 -6.23 -11.93
C GLU A 74 -8.42 -6.52 -10.51
N PHE A 75 -7.48 -5.71 -10.05
CA PHE A 75 -6.99 -5.73 -8.68
C PHE A 75 -7.83 -4.77 -7.85
N VAL A 76 -8.23 -5.23 -6.68
CA VAL A 76 -9.13 -4.53 -5.77
C VAL A 76 -8.55 -4.50 -4.37
N LYS A 77 -8.82 -3.44 -3.64
CA LYS A 77 -8.51 -3.35 -2.23
C LYS A 77 -9.76 -3.73 -1.43
N ILE A 78 -9.60 -4.68 -0.53
CA ILE A 78 -10.65 -5.24 0.27
C ILE A 78 -10.93 -4.28 1.41
N ILE A 79 -12.18 -3.84 1.51
CA ILE A 79 -12.64 -2.98 2.58
C ILE A 79 -13.01 -3.91 3.73
N THR A 80 -12.07 -4.18 4.62
CA THR A 80 -12.41 -4.72 5.93
C THR A 80 -13.19 -3.62 6.67
N PRO A 81 -14.49 -3.82 6.97
CA PRO A 81 -15.22 -2.84 7.75
C PRO A 81 -14.54 -2.76 9.12
N LYS A 82 -13.81 -1.65 9.37
CA LYS A 82 -13.25 -1.38 10.68
C LYS A 82 -14.44 -1.40 11.65
N PRO A 83 -14.44 -2.23 12.71
CA PRO A 83 -15.49 -2.16 13.70
C PRO A 83 -15.57 -0.71 14.20
N PRO A 84 -16.78 -0.19 14.51
CA PRO A 84 -16.89 1.13 15.09
C PRO A 84 -15.97 1.21 16.31
N PRO A 85 -15.21 2.31 16.47
CA PRO A 85 -14.25 2.43 17.55
C PRO A 85 -14.99 2.23 18.88
N SER A 86 -14.41 1.40 19.74
CA SER A 86 -14.94 1.14 21.07
C SER A 86 -15.04 2.43 21.89
N GLU A 87 -15.91 2.46 22.90
CA GLU A 87 -16.01 3.60 23.82
C GLU A 87 -14.65 3.95 24.46
N LEU A 88 -13.80 2.94 24.66
CA LEU A 88 -12.44 3.13 25.16
C LEU A 88 -11.55 3.84 24.12
N GLU A 89 -11.54 3.40 22.87
CA GLU A 89 -10.76 4.04 21.80
C GLU A 89 -11.19 5.49 21.58
N LEU A 90 -12.50 5.76 21.55
CA LEU A 90 -13.04 7.12 21.46
C LEU A 90 -12.61 8.00 22.63
N SER A 91 -12.58 7.44 23.85
CA SER A 91 -12.13 8.19 25.03
C SER A 91 -10.61 8.46 25.03
N VAL A 92 -9.81 7.55 24.48
CA VAL A 92 -8.36 7.75 24.29
C VAL A 92 -8.11 8.87 23.29
N GLU A 93 -8.78 8.84 22.13
CA GLU A 93 -8.65 9.87 21.10
C GLU A 93 -9.11 11.25 21.61
N THR A 94 -10.24 11.30 22.32
CA THR A 94 -10.75 12.54 22.92
C THR A 94 -9.75 13.13 23.93
N ARG A 95 -9.14 12.29 24.78
CA ARG A 95 -8.10 12.72 25.73
C ARG A 95 -6.86 13.24 25.00
N GLN A 96 -6.35 12.52 24.02
CA GLN A 96 -5.17 12.94 23.24
C GLN A 96 -5.39 14.27 22.52
N ASN A 97 -6.60 14.47 21.95
CA ASN A 97 -6.96 15.72 21.30
C ASN A 97 -7.03 16.89 22.29
N ALA A 98 -7.55 16.67 23.50
CA ALA A 98 -7.55 17.67 24.56
C ALA A 98 -6.13 18.02 25.04
N GLU A 99 -5.25 17.02 25.20
CA GLU A 99 -3.83 17.23 25.55
C GLU A 99 -3.12 18.07 24.50
N LYS A 100 -3.26 17.72 23.22
CA LYS A 100 -2.66 18.45 22.10
C LYS A 100 -3.17 19.89 22.03
N LYS A 101 -4.46 20.12 22.28
CA LYS A 101 -5.05 21.47 22.31
C LYS A 101 -4.46 22.30 23.45
N LEU A 102 -4.32 21.73 24.65
CA LEU A 102 -3.71 22.41 25.80
C LEU A 102 -2.24 22.75 25.53
N GLU A 103 -1.48 21.82 24.95
CA GLU A 103 -0.08 22.03 24.57
C GLU A 103 0.06 23.18 23.56
N GLN A 104 -0.75 23.19 22.50
CA GLN A 104 -0.73 24.24 21.48
C GLN A 104 -1.02 25.64 22.06
N ILE A 105 -2.00 25.75 22.96
CA ILE A 105 -2.35 27.03 23.59
C ILE A 105 -1.25 27.47 24.56
N SER A 106 -0.68 26.53 25.33
CA SER A 106 0.41 26.80 26.26
C SER A 106 1.67 27.26 25.53
N ASP A 107 1.99 26.66 24.38
CA ASP A 107 3.09 27.08 23.52
C ASP A 107 2.91 28.50 22.98
N GLN A 108 1.68 28.85 22.56
CA GLN A 108 1.38 30.23 22.14
C GLN A 108 1.58 31.22 23.28
N TYR A 109 1.11 30.88 24.49
CA TYR A 109 1.29 31.70 25.69
C TYR A 109 2.77 31.89 26.01
N ASN A 110 3.57 30.82 25.99
CA ASN A 110 5.00 30.87 26.26
C ASN A 110 5.77 31.70 25.22
N LYS A 111 5.38 31.61 23.94
CA LYS A 111 5.96 32.44 22.87
C LYS A 111 5.69 33.92 23.08
N LEU A 112 4.47 34.31 23.43
CA LEU A 112 4.13 35.71 23.74
C LEU A 112 4.87 36.20 24.99
N ASN A 113 4.96 35.36 26.03
CA ASN A 113 5.70 35.70 27.24
C ASN A 113 7.21 35.92 26.94
N LEU A 114 7.79 35.10 26.07
CA LEU A 114 9.18 35.29 25.62
C LEU A 114 9.35 36.59 24.81
N GLN A 115 8.39 36.94 23.95
CA GLN A 115 8.42 38.22 23.23
C GLN A 115 8.35 39.41 24.20
N LEU A 116 7.46 39.35 25.19
CA LEU A 116 7.34 40.40 26.20
C LEU A 116 8.63 40.57 27.00
N ARG A 117 9.27 39.46 27.41
CA ARG A 117 10.57 39.50 28.10
C ARG A 117 11.65 40.16 27.24
N LYS A 118 11.77 39.80 25.96
CA LYS A 118 12.74 40.41 25.05
C LYS A 118 12.54 41.92 24.87
N ILE A 119 11.29 42.37 24.80
CA ILE A 119 10.97 43.80 24.73
C ILE A 119 11.43 44.50 26.02
N ASN A 120 11.07 43.94 27.18
CA ASN A 120 11.44 44.52 28.47
C ASN A 120 12.97 44.51 28.71
N GLU A 121 13.67 43.45 28.30
CA GLU A 121 15.14 43.37 28.36
C GLU A 121 15.79 44.42 27.45
N SER A 122 15.29 44.61 26.23
CA SER A 122 15.78 45.65 25.30
C SER A 122 15.62 47.06 25.90
N ILE A 123 14.46 47.34 26.48
CA ILE A 123 14.16 48.62 27.13
C ILE A 123 15.07 48.84 28.34
N GLY A 124 15.23 47.82 29.19
CA GLY A 124 16.08 47.85 30.38
C GLY A 124 17.57 48.03 30.03
N ASN A 125 18.08 47.32 29.02
CA ASN A 125 19.46 47.44 28.56
C ASN A 125 19.79 48.83 27.98
N GLN A 126 18.78 49.55 27.49
CA GLN A 126 18.92 50.91 26.95
C GLN A 126 18.59 51.99 27.99
N GLU A 127 18.24 51.60 29.23
CA GLU A 127 17.85 52.48 30.34
C GLU A 127 16.84 53.58 29.92
N ARG A 128 15.95 53.25 28.99
CA ARG A 128 14.98 54.20 28.44
C ARG A 128 13.57 53.81 28.79
N GLN A 129 12.64 54.74 28.62
CA GLN A 129 11.22 54.44 28.67
C GLN A 129 10.76 53.78 27.37
N PRO A 130 9.70 52.95 27.41
CA PRO A 130 9.09 52.40 26.21
C PRO A 130 8.55 53.54 25.33
N ASN A 131 8.77 53.46 24.02
CA ASN A 131 8.16 54.41 23.09
C ASN A 131 6.69 54.08 22.82
N SER A 132 5.95 55.00 22.17
CA SER A 132 4.51 54.81 21.92
C SER A 132 4.18 53.53 21.15
N SER A 133 5.02 53.11 20.20
CA SER A 133 4.81 51.89 19.43
C SER A 133 5.02 50.64 20.29
N GLU A 134 6.04 50.63 21.15
CA GLU A 134 6.30 49.53 22.09
C GLU A 134 5.20 49.41 23.15
N LEU A 135 4.67 50.53 23.65
CA LEU A 135 3.53 50.51 24.58
C LEU A 135 2.29 49.85 23.96
N LEU A 136 2.01 50.13 22.68
CA LEU A 136 0.91 49.47 21.97
C LEU A 136 1.14 47.97 21.85
N ILE A 137 2.35 47.55 21.47
CA ILE A 137 2.72 46.13 21.36
C ILE A 137 2.62 45.43 22.72
N ILE A 138 3.13 46.04 23.79
CA ILE A 138 3.05 45.49 25.16
C ILE A 138 1.59 45.29 25.58
N ASN A 139 0.73 46.28 25.32
CA ASN A 139 -0.70 46.18 25.64
C ASN A 139 -1.40 45.08 24.82
N GLU A 140 -1.10 44.97 23.52
CA GLU A 140 -1.65 43.91 22.66
C GLU A 140 -1.21 42.51 23.12
N ILE A 141 0.07 42.35 23.47
CA ILE A 141 0.61 41.10 24.02
C ILE A 141 -0.10 40.76 25.35
N ASN A 142 -0.25 41.72 26.26
CA ASN A 142 -0.92 41.50 27.55
C ASN A 142 -2.38 41.06 27.37
N ASN A 143 -3.13 41.73 26.50
CA ASN A 143 -4.52 41.36 26.18
C ASN A 143 -4.60 39.95 25.57
N SER A 144 -3.68 39.64 24.66
CA SER A 144 -3.59 38.31 24.03
C SER A 144 -3.23 37.22 25.05
N MET A 145 -2.33 37.52 25.99
CA MET A 145 -1.97 36.61 27.08
C MET A 145 -3.12 36.36 28.04
N GLN A 146 -3.93 37.39 28.37
CA GLN A 146 -5.15 37.21 29.18
C GLN A 146 -6.15 36.28 28.48
N LEU A 147 -6.41 36.51 27.19
CA LEU A 147 -7.30 35.65 26.41
C LEU A 147 -6.79 34.20 26.32
N LEU A 148 -5.47 34.03 26.16
CA LEU A 148 -4.86 32.70 26.15
C LEU A 148 -4.94 32.02 27.53
N ALA A 149 -4.78 32.76 28.63
CA ALA A 149 -4.93 32.20 29.97
C ALA A 149 -6.36 31.66 30.22
N GLU A 150 -7.39 32.37 29.77
CA GLU A 150 -8.77 31.87 29.81
C GLU A 150 -8.95 30.61 28.96
N LYS A 151 -8.32 30.55 27.78
CA LYS A 151 -8.35 29.36 26.91
C LYS A 151 -7.61 28.18 27.53
N ILE A 152 -6.51 28.40 28.24
CA ILE A 152 -5.77 27.37 28.99
C ILE A 152 -6.71 26.77 30.05
N SER A 153 -7.33 27.60 30.89
CA SER A 153 -8.24 27.12 31.94
C SER A 153 -9.42 26.28 31.38
N LYS A 154 -9.98 26.71 30.24
CA LYS A 154 -11.02 25.92 29.53
C LYS A 154 -10.47 24.59 29.01
N ALA A 155 -9.30 24.61 28.38
CA ALA A 155 -8.66 23.40 27.85
C ALA A 155 -8.25 22.41 28.96
N GLU A 156 -7.81 22.89 30.12
CA GLU A 156 -7.53 22.06 31.30
C GLU A 156 -8.80 21.39 31.82
N THR A 157 -9.93 22.11 31.84
CA THR A 157 -11.23 21.54 32.23
C THR A 157 -11.70 20.48 31.24
N GLU A 158 -11.55 20.74 29.93
CA GLU A 158 -11.84 19.76 28.87
C GLU A 158 -10.96 18.50 29.02
N LEU A 159 -9.66 18.67 29.30
CA LEU A 159 -8.74 17.57 29.52
C LEU A 159 -9.10 16.75 30.76
N ALA A 160 -9.43 17.40 31.87
CA ALA A 160 -9.85 16.72 33.10
C ALA A 160 -11.12 15.88 32.86
N ASN A 161 -12.09 16.42 32.12
CA ASN A 161 -13.31 15.71 31.75
C ASN A 161 -13.03 14.52 30.82
N ALA A 162 -12.17 14.71 29.81
CA ALA A 162 -11.77 13.64 28.89
C ALA A 162 -11.02 12.52 29.62
N HIS A 163 -10.13 12.88 30.55
CA HIS A 163 -9.42 11.93 31.40
C HIS A 163 -10.37 11.15 32.32
N GLY A 164 -11.34 11.83 32.95
CA GLY A 164 -12.36 11.16 33.76
C GLY A 164 -13.23 10.18 32.97
N ASN A 165 -13.58 10.52 31.73
CA ASN A 165 -14.32 9.61 30.84
C ASN A 165 -13.46 8.41 30.41
N TYR A 166 -12.18 8.62 30.13
CA TYR A 166 -11.23 7.55 29.85
C TYR A 166 -11.14 6.54 31.00
N LEU A 167 -11.00 7.02 32.25
CA LEU A 167 -10.94 6.15 33.43
C LEU A 167 -12.22 5.33 33.61
N ARG A 168 -13.39 5.96 33.45
CA ARG A 168 -14.69 5.25 33.50
C ARG A 168 -14.82 4.17 32.43
N ASN A 169 -14.35 4.44 31.21
CA ASN A 169 -14.42 3.48 30.11
C ASN A 169 -13.38 2.36 30.28
N LEU A 170 -12.25 2.64 30.93
CA LEU A 170 -11.24 1.65 31.31
C LEU A 170 -11.78 0.68 32.37
N GLU A 171 -12.54 1.17 33.36
CA GLU A 171 -13.18 0.34 34.39
C GLU A 171 -14.30 -0.54 33.85
N LYS A 172 -15.03 -0.07 32.83
CA LYS A 172 -16.08 -0.83 32.15
C LYS A 172 -15.55 -1.83 31.13
N ALA A 173 -14.28 -1.72 30.75
CA ALA A 173 -13.69 -2.63 29.77
C ALA A 173 -13.72 -4.05 30.35
N PRO A 174 -14.29 -5.04 29.63
CA PRO A 174 -14.28 -6.41 30.11
C PRO A 174 -12.83 -6.86 30.32
N LYS A 175 -12.52 -7.36 31.53
CA LYS A 175 -11.26 -8.08 31.78
C LYS A 175 -11.21 -9.20 30.75
N ILE A 176 -10.20 -9.17 29.88
CA ILE A 176 -10.05 -10.14 28.81
C ILE A 176 -9.86 -11.52 29.45
N GLU A 177 -10.95 -12.27 29.63
CA GLU A 177 -10.88 -13.72 29.64
C GLU A 177 -10.54 -14.14 28.21
N THR A 178 -9.36 -14.75 28.07
CA THR A 178 -8.86 -15.37 26.85
C THR A 178 -9.68 -16.61 26.50
N ASN A 179 -10.96 -16.44 26.19
CA ASN A 179 -11.74 -17.48 25.56
C ASN A 179 -11.90 -17.12 24.08
N LYS A 180 -10.95 -17.64 23.28
CA LYS A 180 -11.09 -17.79 21.82
C LYS A 180 -12.33 -18.67 21.55
N LYS A 181 -13.52 -18.07 21.52
CA LYS A 181 -14.66 -18.67 20.82
C LYS A 181 -14.51 -18.36 19.34
N LYS A 182 -14.15 -19.41 18.59
CA LYS A 182 -14.43 -19.49 17.15
C LYS A 182 -15.94 -19.44 16.98
N ASP A 183 -16.49 -18.26 16.76
CA ASP A 183 -17.85 -18.14 16.25
C ASP A 183 -17.84 -18.55 14.78
N ASN A 184 -18.25 -19.79 14.56
CA ASN A 184 -18.66 -20.31 13.25
C ASN A 184 -19.98 -19.63 12.86
N LEU A 185 -19.92 -18.39 12.38
CA LEU A 185 -20.99 -17.81 11.59
C LEU A 185 -20.86 -18.33 10.16
N LYS A 186 -21.81 -19.19 9.78
CA LYS A 186 -22.11 -19.49 8.37
C LYS A 186 -22.48 -18.17 7.70
N LYS A 187 -21.50 -17.47 7.12
CA LYS A 187 -21.76 -16.34 6.22
C LYS A 187 -22.22 -16.92 4.89
N GLU A 188 -23.36 -16.44 4.41
CA GLU A 188 -23.64 -16.47 2.96
C GLU A 188 -22.41 -15.95 2.22
N ASN A 189 -22.08 -16.57 1.08
CA ASN A 189 -20.95 -16.24 0.21
C ASN A 189 -21.15 -14.86 -0.46
N ILE A 190 -21.32 -13.79 0.32
CA ILE A 190 -21.25 -12.42 -0.15
C ILE A 190 -19.77 -12.05 -0.11
N PRO A 191 -19.11 -11.81 -1.25
CA PRO A 191 -17.72 -11.36 -1.26
C PRO A 191 -17.60 -10.07 -0.45
N PRO A 192 -16.51 -9.89 0.33
CA PRO A 192 -16.33 -8.69 1.14
C PRO A 192 -16.37 -7.44 0.26
N PRO A 193 -16.86 -6.29 0.77
CA PRO A 193 -16.86 -5.06 -0.02
C PRO A 193 -15.43 -4.70 -0.43
N TYR A 194 -15.27 -4.17 -1.65
CA TYR A 194 -13.96 -3.85 -2.22
C TYR A 194 -14.01 -2.55 -3.04
N GLU A 195 -12.86 -1.89 -3.17
CA GLU A 195 -12.63 -0.72 -4.04
C GLU A 195 -11.67 -1.08 -5.19
N PRO A 196 -11.90 -0.63 -6.43
CA PRO A 196 -10.95 -0.84 -7.52
C PRO A 196 -9.60 -0.19 -7.22
N LEU A 197 -8.50 -0.92 -7.43
CA LEU A 197 -7.16 -0.42 -7.16
C LEU A 197 -6.36 -0.16 -8.44
N ALA A 198 -6.21 -1.19 -9.27
CA ALA A 198 -5.43 -1.13 -10.49
C ALA A 198 -5.84 -2.27 -11.44
N LYS A 199 -5.44 -2.18 -12.71
CA LYS A 199 -5.82 -3.17 -13.72
C LYS A 199 -4.62 -3.55 -14.59
N PHE A 200 -4.62 -4.80 -15.05
CA PHE A 200 -3.64 -5.30 -15.99
C PHE A 200 -4.34 -6.05 -17.12
N THR A 201 -4.07 -5.66 -18.37
CA THR A 201 -4.60 -6.34 -19.55
C THR A 201 -3.62 -7.39 -20.05
N ILE A 202 -4.05 -8.65 -20.04
CA ILE A 202 -3.31 -9.79 -20.55
C ILE A 202 -3.29 -9.75 -22.08
N PRO A 203 -2.11 -9.81 -22.73
CA PRO A 203 -2.01 -9.98 -24.16
C PRO A 203 -2.68 -11.27 -24.65
N VAL A 204 -3.15 -11.30 -25.91
CA VAL A 204 -3.82 -12.47 -26.53
C VAL A 204 -2.96 -13.73 -26.52
N SER A 205 -1.65 -13.58 -26.52
CA SER A 205 -0.70 -14.70 -26.39
C SER A 205 -0.66 -15.34 -25.00
N GLY A 206 -1.35 -14.78 -24.01
CA GLY A 206 -1.16 -15.13 -22.60
C GLY A 206 0.26 -14.77 -22.15
N GLY A 207 0.78 -15.48 -21.15
CA GLY A 207 2.20 -15.42 -20.78
C GLY A 207 2.47 -15.54 -19.29
N ASN A 208 3.75 -15.35 -18.96
CA ASN A 208 4.25 -15.26 -17.59
C ASN A 208 4.69 -13.81 -17.35
N TYR A 209 4.30 -13.21 -16.24
CA TYR A 209 4.59 -11.80 -15.95
C TYR A 209 5.04 -11.59 -14.51
N ILE A 210 5.94 -10.63 -14.28
CA ILE A 210 6.12 -10.00 -12.98
C ILE A 210 5.38 -8.65 -13.03
N LEU A 211 4.33 -8.51 -12.23
CA LEU A 211 3.52 -7.29 -12.14
C LEU A 211 4.08 -6.41 -11.02
N ILE A 212 4.66 -5.28 -11.41
CA ILE A 212 5.26 -4.32 -10.47
C ILE A 212 4.22 -3.27 -10.09
N PHE A 213 3.84 -3.24 -8.82
CA PHE A 213 2.88 -2.29 -8.26
C PHE A 213 3.62 -1.02 -7.81
N ASN A 214 3.33 0.09 -8.50
CA ASN A 214 3.92 1.38 -8.25
C ASN A 214 2.88 2.34 -7.65
N LYS A 215 3.16 2.88 -6.48
CA LYS A 215 2.34 3.93 -5.86
C LYS A 215 2.73 5.29 -6.41
N THR A 216 1.77 5.97 -7.03
CA THR A 216 1.90 7.33 -7.57
C THR A 216 0.97 8.29 -6.81
N PRO A 217 1.14 9.62 -6.92
CA PRO A 217 0.19 10.58 -6.35
C PRO A 217 -1.25 10.39 -6.86
N ASN A 218 -1.42 9.81 -8.06
CA ASN A 218 -2.70 9.60 -8.72
C ASN A 218 -3.30 8.21 -8.44
N GLY A 219 -2.68 7.40 -7.57
CA GLY A 219 -3.10 6.03 -7.27
C GLY A 219 -2.05 4.98 -7.59
N VAL A 220 -2.46 3.72 -7.66
CA VAL A 220 -1.55 2.59 -7.91
C VAL A 220 -1.57 2.23 -9.40
N THR A 221 -0.39 2.08 -9.99
CA THR A 221 -0.22 1.63 -11.37
C THR A 221 0.52 0.29 -11.41
N ILE A 222 0.25 -0.51 -12.45
CA ILE A 222 0.92 -1.79 -12.67
C ILE A 222 1.83 -1.68 -13.88
N SER A 223 3.11 -1.99 -13.69
CA SER A 223 4.09 -2.13 -14.76
C SER A 223 4.40 -3.62 -14.98
N PRO A 224 3.99 -4.22 -16.10
CA PRO A 224 4.26 -5.62 -16.38
C PRO A 224 5.68 -5.81 -16.92
N LEU A 225 6.38 -6.81 -16.40
CA LEU A 225 7.64 -7.32 -16.94
C LEU A 225 7.39 -8.73 -17.47
N ASN A 226 7.82 -9.03 -18.70
CA ASN A 226 7.68 -10.36 -19.28
C ASN A 226 8.65 -11.34 -18.58
N ASP A 227 8.10 -12.43 -18.05
CA ASP A 227 8.81 -13.49 -17.31
C ASP A 227 8.76 -14.82 -18.08
N ALA A 228 8.59 -14.77 -19.41
CA ALA A 228 8.67 -15.96 -20.25
C ALA A 228 10.11 -16.49 -20.33
N PRO A 229 10.30 -17.82 -20.38
CA PRO A 229 11.63 -18.41 -20.57
C PRO A 229 12.31 -17.87 -21.84
N GLY A 230 13.59 -17.49 -21.73
CA GLY A 230 14.36 -16.99 -22.87
C GLY A 230 14.11 -15.52 -23.25
N VAL A 231 13.44 -14.74 -22.39
CA VAL A 231 13.35 -13.28 -22.53
C VAL A 231 14.71 -12.61 -22.24
N PHE A 232 15.58 -13.26 -21.45
CA PHE A 232 16.90 -12.75 -21.15
C PHE A 232 17.83 -12.86 -22.39
N PRO A 233 18.38 -11.74 -22.90
CA PRO A 233 19.27 -11.76 -24.05
C PRO A 233 20.61 -12.43 -23.70
N PHE A 234 21.29 -13.03 -24.66
CA PHE A 234 22.65 -13.56 -24.45
C PHE A 234 23.65 -12.43 -24.17
N GLY A 235 24.62 -12.68 -23.29
CA GLY A 235 25.76 -11.78 -23.06
C GLY A 235 25.98 -11.41 -21.61
N SER A 236 26.42 -10.17 -21.36
CA SER A 236 26.65 -9.64 -20.01
C SER A 236 25.38 -8.98 -19.47
N TYR A 237 25.07 -9.23 -18.21
CA TYR A 237 23.92 -8.67 -17.51
C TYR A 237 24.38 -7.64 -16.49
N GLN A 238 23.69 -6.51 -16.46
CA GLN A 238 23.83 -5.55 -15.38
C GLN A 238 22.70 -5.77 -14.38
N PHE A 239 23.07 -6.02 -13.14
CA PHE A 239 22.12 -6.12 -12.03
C PHE A 239 22.25 -4.87 -11.17
N ILE A 240 21.09 -4.32 -10.78
CA ILE A 240 20.99 -3.19 -9.87
C ILE A 240 20.05 -3.62 -8.76
N ASN A 241 20.50 -3.53 -7.51
CA ASN A 241 19.65 -3.80 -6.36
C ASN A 241 18.83 -2.55 -6.03
N LEU A 242 17.54 -2.59 -6.31
CA LEU A 242 16.60 -1.50 -6.00
C LEU A 242 15.88 -1.68 -4.64
N THR A 243 16.20 -2.75 -3.91
CA THR A 243 15.59 -3.03 -2.60
C THR A 243 16.27 -2.24 -1.48
N GLY A 244 15.59 -2.12 -0.34
CA GLY A 244 16.16 -1.51 0.87
C GLY A 244 17.18 -2.39 1.61
N THR A 245 17.38 -3.65 1.21
CA THR A 245 18.24 -4.62 1.90
C THR A 245 19.26 -5.26 0.95
N THR A 246 20.25 -5.96 1.49
CA THR A 246 21.22 -6.70 0.66
C THR A 246 20.54 -7.91 0.02
N VAL A 247 20.77 -8.09 -1.29
CA VAL A 247 20.31 -9.23 -2.08
C VAL A 247 21.54 -10.06 -2.49
N GLU A 248 21.44 -11.37 -2.41
CA GLU A 248 22.45 -12.28 -2.94
C GLU A 248 22.04 -12.76 -4.34
N LEU A 249 22.91 -12.50 -5.31
CA LEU A 249 22.79 -13.08 -6.63
C LEU A 249 23.61 -14.37 -6.67
N ARG A 250 22.95 -15.50 -6.92
CA ARG A 250 23.57 -16.83 -6.96
C ARG A 250 23.51 -17.42 -8.36
N PHE A 251 24.66 -17.87 -8.85
CA PHE A 251 24.82 -18.56 -10.14
C PHE A 251 25.61 -19.84 -9.92
N GLY A 252 24.94 -20.99 -9.88
CA GLY A 252 25.56 -22.26 -9.50
C GLY A 252 26.24 -22.14 -8.13
N SER A 253 27.56 -22.28 -8.07
CA SER A 253 28.34 -22.13 -6.84
C SER A 253 28.81 -20.70 -6.52
N LYS A 254 28.64 -19.74 -7.45
CA LYS A 254 29.06 -18.34 -7.23
C LYS A 254 27.96 -17.58 -6.49
N VAL A 255 28.33 -16.88 -5.41
CA VAL A 255 27.45 -15.99 -4.64
C VAL A 255 28.00 -14.57 -4.69
N ILE A 256 27.20 -13.62 -5.13
CA ILE A 256 27.56 -12.20 -5.28
C ILE A 256 26.60 -11.37 -4.42
N PRO A 257 27.06 -10.78 -3.29
CA PRO A 257 26.22 -9.88 -2.51
C PRO A 257 26.07 -8.53 -3.23
N LEU A 258 24.84 -8.04 -3.30
CA LEU A 258 24.48 -6.74 -3.83
C LEU A 258 23.87 -5.90 -2.72
N ASN A 259 24.63 -4.94 -2.21
CA ASN A 259 24.14 -3.97 -1.23
C ASN A 259 22.98 -3.13 -1.80
N PRO A 260 22.14 -2.50 -0.95
CA PRO A 260 21.11 -1.56 -1.41
C PRO A 260 21.66 -0.51 -2.38
N ASN A 261 20.98 -0.28 -3.49
CA ASN A 261 21.41 0.59 -4.61
C ASN A 261 22.74 0.17 -5.28
N GLY A 262 23.28 -1.00 -4.92
CA GLY A 262 24.47 -1.57 -5.51
C GLY A 262 24.24 -2.04 -6.94
N ARG A 263 25.30 -2.03 -7.74
CA ARG A 263 25.29 -2.54 -9.11
C ARG A 263 26.42 -3.53 -9.33
N THR A 264 26.16 -4.54 -10.15
CA THR A 264 27.20 -5.43 -10.66
C THR A 264 26.96 -5.70 -12.13
N VAL A 265 28.04 -6.04 -12.83
CA VAL A 265 27.96 -6.61 -14.17
C VAL A 265 28.43 -8.05 -14.06
N PHE A 266 27.57 -8.97 -14.46
CA PHE A 266 27.86 -10.38 -14.47
C PHE A 266 27.84 -10.90 -15.90
N LYS A 267 28.89 -11.63 -16.26
CA LYS A 267 28.98 -12.35 -17.52
C LYS A 267 28.93 -13.84 -17.19
N PRO A 268 27.86 -14.57 -17.56
CA PRO A 268 27.81 -16.00 -17.33
C PRO A 268 28.86 -16.72 -18.17
N GLU A 269 29.45 -17.75 -17.58
CA GLU A 269 30.27 -18.73 -18.29
C GLU A 269 29.36 -19.88 -18.75
N THR A 270 28.32 -19.57 -19.54
CA THR A 270 27.46 -20.62 -20.12
C THR A 270 28.11 -21.20 -21.36
N ALA A 271 28.01 -22.52 -21.53
CA ALA A 271 28.37 -23.17 -22.78
C ALA A 271 27.44 -22.68 -23.91
N ASN A 272 27.92 -22.72 -25.16
CA ASN A 272 27.13 -22.29 -26.31
C ASN A 272 25.78 -23.04 -26.36
N GLY A 273 24.67 -22.29 -26.27
CA GLY A 273 23.31 -22.83 -26.36
C GLY A 273 22.61 -23.14 -25.04
N GLU A 274 23.26 -22.90 -23.89
CA GLU A 274 22.62 -23.06 -22.58
C GLU A 274 22.02 -21.73 -22.08
N TYR A 275 20.83 -21.83 -21.45
CA TYR A 275 20.18 -20.72 -20.79
C TYR A 275 20.89 -20.36 -19.49
N LEU A 276 20.98 -19.07 -19.18
CA LEU A 276 21.50 -18.61 -17.91
C LEU A 276 20.49 -18.88 -16.81
N GLU A 277 20.76 -19.84 -15.94
CA GLU A 277 20.00 -20.00 -14.70
C GLU A 277 20.66 -19.23 -13.55
N GLY A 278 19.88 -18.38 -12.87
CA GLY A 278 20.33 -17.62 -11.72
C GLY A 278 19.22 -17.43 -10.69
N GLU A 279 19.62 -17.14 -9.46
CA GLU A 279 18.72 -16.97 -8.33
C GLU A 279 19.03 -15.66 -7.59
N PHE A 280 17.98 -14.95 -7.21
CA PHE A 280 18.04 -13.85 -6.26
C PHE A 280 17.53 -14.33 -4.91
N TRP A 281 18.35 -14.12 -3.90
CA TRP A 281 18.05 -14.43 -2.52
C TRP A 281 17.95 -13.13 -1.73
N THR A 282 16.80 -12.92 -1.08
CA THR A 282 16.52 -11.71 -0.32
C THR A 282 16.68 -11.98 1.18
N LYS A 283 17.16 -10.99 1.93
CA LYS A 283 17.34 -11.10 3.38
C LYS A 283 16.01 -10.84 4.10
N VAL A 284 15.52 -11.80 4.88
CA VAL A 284 14.30 -11.74 5.70
C VAL A 284 14.61 -12.31 7.08
N ASP A 285 14.42 -11.53 8.15
CA ASP A 285 14.66 -11.94 9.55
C ASP A 285 16.05 -12.58 9.77
N ASP A 286 17.09 -11.94 9.23
CA ASP A 286 18.50 -12.40 9.24
C ASP A 286 18.85 -13.65 8.42
N GLU A 287 17.88 -14.29 7.77
CA GLU A 287 18.10 -15.40 6.84
C GLU A 287 17.93 -14.97 5.38
N PHE A 288 18.72 -15.56 4.48
CA PHE A 288 18.49 -15.41 3.04
C PHE A 288 17.48 -16.44 2.56
N LYS A 289 16.39 -15.97 1.93
CA LYS A 289 15.37 -16.81 1.32
C LYS A 289 15.38 -16.63 -0.19
N LEU A 290 15.11 -17.70 -0.94
CA LEU A 290 14.97 -17.62 -2.39
C LEU A 290 13.81 -16.67 -2.72
N GLY A 291 14.12 -15.55 -3.36
CA GLY A 291 13.13 -14.56 -3.80
C GLY A 291 12.68 -14.80 -5.23
N TYR A 292 13.62 -15.07 -6.14
CA TYR A 292 13.28 -15.27 -7.56
C TYR A 292 14.34 -16.11 -8.28
N LYS A 293 13.90 -16.95 -9.21
CA LYS A 293 14.76 -17.73 -10.10
C LYS A 293 14.45 -17.32 -11.54
N PHE A 294 15.49 -17.04 -12.32
CA PHE A 294 15.38 -16.69 -13.74
C PHE A 294 16.12 -17.68 -14.62
N ARG A 295 15.68 -17.76 -15.89
CA ARG A 295 16.22 -18.63 -16.93
C ARG A 295 16.10 -18.00 -18.33
#